data_AF-A0AAU9F8U7-F1
#
_entry.id   AF-A0AAU9F8U7-F1
#
_cell.length_a   1.000
_cell.length_b   1.000
_cell.length_c   1.000
_cell.angle_alpha   90.00
_cell.angle_beta   90.00
_cell.angle_gamma   90.00
#
_symmetry.space_group_name_H-M   'P 1'
#
loop_
_entity.id
_entity.type
_entity.pdbx_description
1 polymer ?
#
loop_
_entity_poly.entity_id
_entity_poly.type
_entity_poly.pdbx_seq_one_letter_code
_entity_poly.pdbx_strand_id
1 'polypeptide(L)'
;MLKTLLIFLGILAVGWTASLGATGDDPLVCKSEDELWGGEDIRKFYFCIDGQVIEDWCDQDYYFVNNATFSGCLQASLLNPQCVNLDAAEPDCEGLSARQPQPSASLNKFYLCTNEGAKELSCGQDEAFVNQDGYLGCFTWTMWRMLRNCTDD
;
A
#
# COMPACT_ATOMS: atom_id res chain seq x y z
N MET A 1 -54.49 -48.66 -27.98
CA MET A 1 -53.45 -48.86 -29.00
C MET A 1 -52.38 -47.83 -28.74
N LEU A 2 -51.23 -48.20 -28.16
CA LEU A 2 -50.02 -48.74 -28.81
C LEU A 2 -48.96 -47.62 -28.98
N LYS A 3 -47.86 -47.78 -28.20
CA LYS A 3 -46.46 -47.32 -28.45
C LYS A 3 -46.24 -45.79 -28.51
N THR A 4 -45.21 -45.19 -27.93
CA THR A 4 -43.75 -45.42 -28.10
C THR A 4 -43.05 -44.49 -27.08
N LEU A 5 -42.28 -44.97 -26.09
CA LEU A 5 -40.82 -45.22 -26.10
C LEU A 5 -39.91 -43.99 -26.31
N LEU A 6 -38.94 -43.82 -25.37
CA LEU A 6 -37.58 -43.23 -25.51
C LEU A 6 -37.49 -41.67 -25.56
N ILE A 7 -36.54 -40.94 -24.94
CA ILE A 7 -35.09 -41.11 -24.72
C ILE A 7 -34.60 -40.23 -23.54
N PHE A 8 -33.58 -40.71 -22.83
CA PHE A 8 -32.67 -39.98 -21.93
C PHE A 8 -31.86 -38.88 -22.63
N LEU A 9 -31.86 -37.65 -22.12
CA LEU A 9 -30.81 -36.63 -22.26
C LEU A 9 -30.98 -35.71 -21.02
N GLY A 10 -30.10 -35.60 -20.02
CA GLY A 10 -28.65 -35.63 -20.06
C GLY A 10 -28.12 -34.20 -20.01
N ILE A 11 -28.15 -33.52 -18.85
CA ILE A 11 -27.15 -32.50 -18.46
C ILE A 11 -27.00 -32.54 -16.94
N LEU A 12 -25.92 -33.17 -16.49
CA LEU A 12 -25.36 -33.01 -15.15
C LEU A 12 -24.76 -31.60 -15.11
N ALA A 13 -25.50 -30.60 -14.64
CA ALA A 13 -24.93 -29.29 -14.33
C ALA A 13 -24.17 -29.43 -13.02
N VAL A 14 -22.90 -29.82 -13.12
CA VAL A 14 -21.93 -29.62 -12.03
C VAL A 14 -21.80 -28.12 -11.86
N GLY A 15 -22.57 -27.57 -10.92
CA GLY A 15 -22.38 -26.21 -10.45
C GLY A 15 -21.01 -26.16 -9.79
N TRP A 16 -20.02 -25.65 -10.51
CA TRP A 16 -18.79 -25.18 -9.90
C TRP A 16 -19.18 -24.01 -9.00
N THR A 17 -19.37 -24.27 -7.71
CA THR A 17 -19.28 -23.20 -6.73
C THR A 17 -17.81 -22.81 -6.68
N ALA A 18 -17.39 -21.92 -7.58
CA ALA A 18 -16.20 -21.15 -7.33
C ALA A 18 -16.51 -20.34 -6.06
N SER A 19 -16.00 -20.78 -4.91
CA SER A 19 -15.85 -19.88 -3.78
C SER A 19 -14.88 -18.80 -4.24
N LEU A 20 -15.41 -17.70 -4.74
CA LEU A 20 -14.68 -16.45 -4.77
C LEU A 20 -14.38 -16.14 -3.31
N GLY A 21 -13.15 -16.45 -2.90
CA GLY A 21 -12.59 -15.89 -1.70
C GLY A 21 -12.73 -14.38 -1.83
N ALA A 22 -13.48 -13.78 -0.91
CA ALA A 22 -13.55 -12.35 -0.78
C ALA A 22 -12.15 -11.86 -0.37
N THR A 23 -11.31 -11.53 -1.35
CA THR A 23 -10.30 -10.49 -1.17
C THR A 23 -11.09 -9.19 -1.16
N GLY A 24 -11.22 -8.60 0.03
CA GLY A 24 -12.04 -7.43 0.28
C GLY A 24 -11.43 -6.17 -0.30
N ASP A 25 -11.37 -6.08 -1.62
CA ASP A 25 -11.14 -4.82 -2.33
C ASP A 25 -12.47 -4.43 -2.96
N ASP A 26 -13.12 -3.43 -2.36
CA ASP A 26 -14.22 -2.74 -3.03
C ASP A 26 -13.72 -2.24 -4.39
N PRO A 27 -14.52 -2.36 -5.46
CA PRO A 27 -14.08 -1.94 -6.77
C PRO A 27 -13.70 -0.45 -6.73
N LEU A 28 -12.50 -0.13 -7.22
CA LEU A 28 -12.02 1.24 -7.32
C LEU A 28 -12.94 2.00 -8.30
N VAL A 29 -13.79 2.87 -7.76
CA VAL A 29 -14.79 3.63 -8.52
C VAL A 29 -14.32 5.08 -8.67
N CYS A 30 -14.64 5.69 -9.81
CA CYS A 30 -14.37 7.10 -10.04
C CYS A 30 -15.01 7.97 -8.95
N LYS A 31 -14.19 8.69 -8.19
CA LYS A 31 -14.66 9.59 -7.12
C LYS A 31 -14.95 11.00 -7.65
N SER A 32 -14.08 11.49 -8.54
CA SER A 32 -14.18 12.82 -9.15
C SER A 32 -13.40 12.85 -10.48
N GLU A 33 -13.89 13.59 -11.47
CA GLU A 33 -13.13 13.88 -12.70
C GLU A 33 -12.25 15.12 -12.56
N ASP A 34 -12.52 15.97 -11.58
CA ASP A 34 -11.83 17.24 -11.38
C ASP A 34 -10.84 17.22 -10.21
N GLU A 35 -10.80 16.14 -9.42
CA GLU A 35 -9.98 16.05 -8.22
C GLU A 35 -9.17 14.75 -8.18
N LEU A 36 -7.94 14.87 -7.69
CA LEU A 36 -7.08 13.74 -7.35
C LEU A 36 -7.49 13.20 -5.97
N TRP A 37 -7.34 11.90 -5.71
CA TRP A 37 -7.48 11.35 -4.37
C TRP A 37 -6.40 10.31 -4.05
N GLY A 38 -6.04 10.20 -2.77
CA GLY A 38 -4.95 9.35 -2.32
C GLY A 38 -5.34 7.88 -2.22
N GLY A 39 -4.33 7.01 -2.35
CA GLY A 39 -4.40 5.60 -1.99
C GLY A 39 -3.97 5.33 -0.54
N GLU A 40 -3.89 4.04 -0.20
CA GLU A 40 -3.35 3.62 1.08
C GLU A 40 -1.84 3.92 1.17
N ASP A 41 -1.07 3.56 0.13
CA ASP A 41 0.30 4.07 -0.02
C ASP A 41 0.23 5.59 -0.21
N ILE A 42 0.92 6.35 0.67
CA ILE A 42 0.90 7.82 0.65
C ILE A 42 1.58 8.42 -0.60
N ARG A 43 2.21 7.60 -1.46
CA ARG A 43 2.72 8.02 -2.78
C ARG A 43 1.73 7.74 -3.90
N LYS A 44 0.77 6.85 -3.69
CA LYS A 44 -0.21 6.45 -4.70
C LYS A 44 -1.37 7.45 -4.71
N PHE A 45 -1.79 7.84 -5.90
CA PHE A 45 -2.98 8.64 -6.09
C PHE A 45 -3.74 8.19 -7.33
N TYR A 46 -4.96 8.71 -7.46
CA TYR A 46 -5.87 8.35 -8.52
C TYR A 46 -6.58 9.58 -9.06
N PHE A 47 -7.04 9.47 -10.30
CA PHE A 47 -7.90 10.44 -10.98
C PHE A 47 -8.78 9.73 -12.00
N CYS A 48 -9.72 10.45 -12.60
CA CYS A 48 -10.56 9.90 -13.65
C CYS A 48 -10.38 10.61 -14.99
N ILE A 49 -10.52 9.84 -16.07
CA ILE A 49 -10.76 10.37 -17.42
C ILE A 49 -11.93 9.57 -17.99
N ASP A 50 -12.99 10.27 -18.43
CA ASP A 50 -14.20 9.67 -19.01
C ASP A 50 -14.80 8.54 -18.13
N GLY A 51 -14.90 8.79 -16.82
CA GLY A 51 -15.37 7.82 -15.82
C GLY A 51 -14.43 6.62 -15.54
N GLN A 52 -13.28 6.52 -16.22
CA GLN A 52 -12.29 5.48 -15.97
C GLN A 52 -11.26 5.94 -14.92
N VAL A 53 -11.06 5.14 -13.88
CA VAL A 53 -10.03 5.41 -12.86
C VAL A 53 -8.65 5.10 -13.41
N ILE A 54 -7.72 6.04 -13.22
CA ILE A 54 -6.30 5.92 -13.52
C ILE A 54 -5.54 5.98 -12.20
N GLU A 55 -4.60 5.06 -12.02
CA GLU A 55 -3.66 5.04 -10.91
C GLU A 55 -2.33 5.66 -11.36
N ASP A 56 -1.74 6.50 -10.51
CA ASP A 56 -0.42 7.06 -10.71
C ASP A 56 0.30 7.26 -9.36
N TRP A 57 1.58 7.61 -9.41
CA TRP A 57 2.49 7.58 -8.27
C TRP A 57 3.38 8.82 -8.21
N CYS A 58 3.63 9.30 -6.99
CA CYS A 58 4.68 10.28 -6.76
C CYS A 58 6.07 9.65 -6.92
N ASP A 59 7.01 10.44 -7.42
CA ASP A 59 8.42 10.09 -7.49
C ASP A 59 9.02 9.80 -6.10
N GLN A 60 10.19 9.17 -6.08
CA GLN A 60 10.92 8.94 -4.83
C GLN A 60 11.14 10.25 -4.06
N ASP A 61 10.93 10.20 -2.74
CA ASP A 61 10.99 11.35 -1.81
C ASP A 61 9.91 12.42 -2.01
N TYR A 62 8.90 12.14 -2.84
CA TYR A 62 7.67 12.91 -2.96
C TYR A 62 6.47 12.08 -2.52
N TYR A 63 5.48 12.75 -1.93
CA TYR A 63 4.30 12.12 -1.34
C TYR A 63 3.06 12.89 -1.72
N PHE A 64 1.97 12.17 -1.98
CA PHE A 64 0.72 12.77 -2.42
C PHE A 64 0.05 13.49 -1.25
N VAL A 65 -0.32 14.73 -1.48
CA VAL A 65 -1.08 15.58 -0.55
C VAL A 65 -2.30 16.08 -1.30
N ASN A 66 -3.46 16.02 -0.66
CA ASN A 66 -4.68 16.63 -1.16
C ASN A 66 -5.41 17.35 -0.03
N ASN A 67 -5.21 18.67 0.04
CA ASN A 67 -5.83 19.54 1.03
C ASN A 67 -6.40 20.81 0.36
N ALA A 68 -6.91 21.73 1.18
CA ALA A 68 -7.57 22.95 0.68
C ALA A 68 -6.67 23.90 -0.14
N THR A 69 -5.34 23.76 -0.07
CA THR A 69 -4.39 24.69 -0.71
C THR A 69 -3.50 24.03 -1.76
N PHE A 70 -3.34 22.71 -1.72
CA PHE A 70 -2.47 21.95 -2.61
C PHE A 70 -3.01 20.54 -2.88
N SER A 71 -2.98 20.15 -4.15
CA SER A 71 -3.29 18.80 -4.61
C SER A 71 -2.19 18.33 -5.56
N GLY A 72 -1.43 17.31 -5.15
CA GLY A 72 -0.32 16.78 -5.94
C GLY A 72 0.82 16.20 -5.08
N CYS A 73 1.98 16.00 -5.71
CA CYS A 73 3.15 15.43 -5.05
C CYS A 73 4.01 16.52 -4.39
N LEU A 74 4.21 16.39 -3.07
CA LEU A 74 4.98 17.31 -2.25
C LEU A 74 6.27 16.63 -1.77
N GLN A 75 7.39 17.37 -1.73
CA GLN A 75 8.67 16.85 -1.28
C GLN A 75 8.66 16.50 0.22
N ALA A 76 9.30 15.41 0.61
CA ALA A 76 9.37 14.89 1.98
C ALA A 76 9.63 15.95 3.05
N SER A 77 10.56 16.88 2.79
CA SER A 77 10.96 17.97 3.71
C SER A 77 9.86 18.97 4.05
N LEU A 78 8.77 18.98 3.27
CA LEU A 78 7.62 19.86 3.45
C LEU A 78 6.42 19.14 4.09
N LEU A 79 6.49 17.81 4.27
CA LEU A 79 5.44 17.04 4.93
C LEU A 79 5.56 17.09 6.45
N ASN A 80 4.47 16.72 7.12
CA ASN A 80 4.47 16.43 8.55
C ASN A 80 5.56 15.37 8.85
N PRO A 81 6.50 15.61 9.78
CA PRO A 81 7.56 14.65 10.12
C PRO A 81 7.05 13.28 10.60
N GLN A 82 5.79 13.18 11.03
CA GLN A 82 5.16 11.90 11.33
C GLN A 82 4.89 11.06 10.07
N CYS A 83 4.77 11.69 8.90
CA CYS A 83 4.48 11.04 7.63
C CYS A 83 5.72 10.69 6.80
N VAL A 84 6.93 11.01 7.28
CA VAL A 84 8.18 10.82 6.53
C VAL A 84 9.34 10.49 7.47
N ASN A 85 10.42 9.92 6.94
CA ASN A 85 11.63 9.61 7.72
C ASN A 85 12.74 10.64 7.43
N LEU A 86 12.59 11.87 7.95
CA LEU A 86 13.52 12.98 7.66
C LEU A 86 14.94 12.73 8.21
N ASP A 87 15.04 11.99 9.31
CA ASP A 87 16.32 11.72 9.98
C ASP A 87 16.89 10.31 9.65
N ALA A 88 16.26 9.57 8.73
CA ALA A 88 16.75 8.25 8.37
C ALA A 88 18.06 8.36 7.56
N ALA A 89 19.05 7.59 8.02
CA ALA A 89 20.33 7.43 7.37
C ALA A 89 20.73 5.95 7.40
N GLU A 90 21.65 5.56 6.52
CA GLU A 90 22.27 4.24 6.59
C GLU A 90 22.96 4.07 7.96
N PRO A 91 22.65 3.01 8.72
CA PRO A 91 23.20 2.82 10.05
C PRO A 91 24.68 2.42 10.03
N ASP A 92 25.40 2.80 11.10
CA ASP A 92 26.79 2.41 11.35
C ASP A 92 26.99 0.93 11.70
N CYS A 93 25.90 0.20 11.93
CA CYS A 93 25.90 -1.17 12.41
C CYS A 93 26.56 -1.38 13.77
N GLU A 94 26.50 -0.38 14.64
CA GLU A 94 26.92 -0.45 16.04
C GLU A 94 25.73 -0.34 17.01
N GLY A 95 25.95 -0.71 18.27
CA GLY A 95 24.93 -0.54 19.32
C GLY A 95 23.57 -1.20 19.00
N LEU A 96 22.52 -0.38 18.95
CA LEU A 96 21.14 -0.83 18.66
C LEU A 96 20.96 -1.17 17.17
N SER A 97 21.61 -0.43 16.27
CA SER A 97 21.47 -0.64 14.82
C SER A 97 22.03 -1.99 14.38
N ALA A 98 23.01 -2.52 15.12
CA ALA A 98 23.54 -3.87 14.96
C ALA A 98 22.55 -5.00 15.26
N ARG A 99 21.49 -4.72 16.03
CA ARG A 99 20.59 -5.75 16.59
C ARG A 99 19.15 -5.64 16.09
N GLN A 100 18.78 -4.50 15.54
CA GLN A 100 17.40 -4.20 15.15
C GLN A 100 17.37 -3.45 13.82
N PRO A 101 16.38 -3.75 12.95
CA PRO A 101 16.23 -3.00 11.71
C PRO A 101 15.98 -1.51 11.95
N GLN A 102 16.53 -0.69 11.05
CA GLN A 102 16.45 0.76 11.11
C GLN A 102 15.62 1.31 9.95
N PRO A 103 14.87 2.40 10.15
CA PRO A 103 14.09 3.01 9.08
C PRO A 103 14.99 3.51 7.94
N SER A 104 14.54 3.36 6.70
CA SER A 104 15.12 4.06 5.54
C SER A 104 14.37 5.35 5.25
N ALA A 105 14.97 6.25 4.47
CA ALA A 105 14.28 7.40 3.89
C ALA A 105 13.05 6.98 3.07
N SER A 106 13.15 5.84 2.37
CA SER A 106 12.01 5.19 1.73
C SER A 106 11.15 4.46 2.76
N LEU A 107 9.88 4.84 2.89
CA LEU A 107 8.98 4.31 3.92
C LEU A 107 8.68 2.82 3.79
N ASN A 108 8.74 2.27 2.57
CA ASN A 108 8.57 0.83 2.33
C ASN A 108 9.87 0.04 2.51
N LYS A 109 10.93 0.67 3.01
CA LYS A 109 12.25 0.06 3.16
C LYS A 109 12.83 0.24 4.55
N PHE A 110 13.78 -0.62 4.87
CA PHE A 110 14.50 -0.62 6.14
C PHE A 110 15.90 -1.18 5.97
N TYR A 111 16.81 -0.80 6.86
CA TYR A 111 18.16 -1.34 6.91
C TYR A 111 18.25 -2.51 7.89
N LEU A 112 18.97 -3.56 7.50
CA LEU A 112 19.49 -4.58 8.40
C LEU A 112 21.00 -4.62 8.32
N CYS A 113 21.64 -4.71 9.47
CA CYS A 113 23.07 -4.91 9.56
C CYS A 113 23.43 -6.38 9.36
N THR A 114 24.38 -6.61 8.47
CA THR A 114 24.94 -7.92 8.15
C THR A 114 26.46 -7.89 8.39
N ASN A 115 27.13 -9.03 8.23
CA ASN A 115 28.60 -9.08 8.27
C ASN A 115 29.26 -8.25 7.15
N GLU A 116 28.51 -7.86 6.12
CA GLU A 116 28.98 -7.06 4.98
C GLU A 116 28.64 -5.56 5.14
N GLY A 117 28.03 -5.17 6.26
CA GLY A 117 27.56 -3.80 6.52
C GLY A 117 26.03 -3.69 6.48
N ALA A 118 25.55 -2.44 6.45
CA ALA A 118 24.13 -2.13 6.36
C ALA A 118 23.57 -2.51 4.99
N LYS A 119 22.42 -3.17 4.98
CA LYS A 119 21.73 -3.58 3.76
C LYS A 119 20.30 -3.07 3.78
N GLU A 120 19.93 -2.31 2.77
CA GLU A 120 18.56 -1.87 2.57
C GLU A 120 17.69 -3.01 2.00
N LEU A 121 16.54 -3.25 2.61
CA LEU A 121 15.55 -4.25 2.25
C LEU A 121 14.17 -3.60 2.13
N SER A 122 13.26 -4.24 1.39
CA SER A 122 11.88 -3.77 1.22
C SER A 122 10.91 -4.58 2.07
N CYS A 123 9.87 -3.91 2.57
CA CYS A 123 8.66 -4.54 3.08
C CYS A 123 7.89 -5.25 1.95
N GLY A 124 6.85 -5.99 2.34
CA GLY A 124 5.91 -6.57 1.38
C GLY A 124 5.20 -5.50 0.55
N GLN A 125 4.45 -5.95 -0.45
CA GLN A 125 3.59 -5.07 -1.21
C GLN A 125 2.54 -4.44 -0.28
N ASP A 126 2.26 -3.15 -0.47
CA ASP A 126 1.29 -2.37 0.32
C ASP A 126 1.62 -2.26 1.83
N GLU A 127 2.91 -2.42 2.17
CA GLU A 127 3.42 -2.26 3.54
C GLU A 127 4.49 -1.17 3.64
N ALA A 128 4.58 -0.59 4.83
CA ALA A 128 5.60 0.37 5.23
C ALA A 128 6.23 -0.02 6.57
N PHE A 129 7.50 0.34 6.74
CA PHE A 129 8.28 0.01 7.93
C PHE A 129 8.03 1.00 9.06
N VAL A 130 7.85 0.47 10.28
CA VAL A 130 7.75 1.22 11.53
C VAL A 130 8.87 0.78 12.47
N ASN A 131 9.55 1.75 13.06
CA ASN A 131 10.38 1.59 14.25
C ASN A 131 10.12 2.78 15.19
N GLN A 132 9.00 2.72 15.91
CA GLN A 132 8.51 3.82 16.74
C GLN A 132 7.56 3.29 17.84
N ASP A 133 7.59 3.88 19.02
CA ASP A 133 6.65 3.63 20.13
C ASP A 133 6.47 2.14 20.50
N GLY A 134 7.55 1.36 20.37
CA GLY A 134 7.57 -0.07 20.68
C GLY A 134 7.13 -1.00 19.54
N TYR A 135 6.74 -0.44 18.39
CA TYR A 135 6.45 -1.18 17.17
C TYR A 135 7.69 -1.27 16.29
N LEU A 136 7.98 -2.47 15.80
CA LEU A 136 9.14 -2.75 14.96
C LEU A 136 8.77 -3.77 13.88
N GLY A 137 8.73 -3.34 12.62
CA GLY A 137 8.43 -4.22 11.49
C GLY A 137 7.70 -3.54 10.34
N CYS A 138 7.32 -4.34 9.36
CA CYS A 138 6.48 -3.91 8.25
C CYS A 138 5.00 -4.07 8.63
N PHE A 139 4.21 -3.05 8.32
CA PHE A 139 2.77 -3.00 8.59
C PHE A 139 2.06 -2.48 7.34
N THR A 140 0.79 -2.85 7.16
CA THR A 140 -0.05 -2.25 6.10
C THR A 140 -0.06 -0.74 6.22
N TRP A 141 -0.18 -0.03 5.10
CA TRP A 141 -0.18 1.44 5.11
C TRP A 141 -1.19 2.07 6.06
N THR A 142 -2.40 1.49 6.15
CA THR A 142 -3.43 1.93 7.10
C THR A 142 -2.97 1.80 8.55
N MET A 143 -2.32 0.69 8.90
CA MET A 143 -1.75 0.51 10.24
C MET A 143 -0.54 1.42 10.46
N TRP A 144 0.32 1.57 9.46
CA TRP A 144 1.47 2.47 9.51
C TRP A 144 1.06 3.91 9.83
N ARG A 145 0.03 4.44 9.14
CA ARG A 145 -0.52 5.79 9.40
C ARG A 145 -1.01 5.94 10.84
N MET A 146 -1.72 4.93 11.34
CA MET A 146 -2.21 4.91 12.72
C MET A 146 -1.06 4.92 13.73
N LEU A 147 -0.08 4.02 13.58
CA LEU A 147 1.06 3.89 14.49
C LEU A 147 1.95 5.13 14.51
N ARG A 148 2.03 5.83 13.37
CA ARG A 148 2.83 7.04 13.20
C ARG A 148 2.06 8.33 13.53
N ASN A 149 0.75 8.25 13.77
CA ASN A 149 -0.12 9.42 13.84
C ASN A 149 0.05 10.35 12.61
N CYS A 150 0.15 9.74 11.43
CA CYS A 150 0.16 10.42 10.14
C CYS A 150 -1.27 10.40 9.59
N THR A 151 -2.09 11.36 10.04
CA THR A 151 -3.49 11.51 9.62
C THR A 151 -3.64 12.53 8.50
N ASP A 152 -4.69 12.36 7.70
CA ASP A 152 -5.12 13.28 6.66
C ASP A 152 -5.75 14.53 7.31
N ASP A 153 -4.93 15.43 7.86
CA ASP A 153 -5.38 16.73 8.37
C ASP A 153 -5.37 17.82 7.27
#